data_AF-A0A7S0QT27-F1
#
_entry.id   AF-A0A7S0QT27-F1
#
_cell.length_a   1.000
_cell.length_b   1.000
_cell.length_c   1.000
_cell.angle_alpha   90.00
_cell.angle_beta   90.00
_cell.angle_gamma   90.00
#
_symmetry.space_group_name_H-M   'P 1'
#
loop_
_entity.id
_entity.type
_entity.pdbx_description
1 polymer ?
#
loop_
_entity_poly.entity_id
_entity_poly.type
_entity_poly.pdbx_seq_one_letter_code
_entity_poly.pdbx_strand_id
1 'polypeptide(L)'
;VVVHVPSISREEAQRMSMDFFAVQENSQLGRLMWVGSPDVEVVYVSPFPLSADVVQYYSKLLQIRGLERAEERFKLVHPENYDRFPSHLPLAAVLLYSPRCLKRVANFCRGKEAFIIPGQVGPDDVRLACALDLPVLGPEPQVAAVYGSKSGAKRIFAMAEVNTPPGAYD
;
A
#
# COMPACT_ATOMS: atom_id res chain seq x y z
N VAL A 1 -10.80 -9.96 3.54
CA VAL A 1 -10.40 -8.55 3.83
C VAL A 1 -9.09 -8.26 3.14
N VAL A 2 -9.01 -7.17 2.40
CA VAL A 2 -7.78 -6.72 1.77
C VAL A 2 -7.28 -5.48 2.51
N VAL A 3 -6.10 -5.57 3.11
CA VAL A 3 -5.45 -4.45 3.80
C VAL A 3 -4.49 -3.78 2.82
N HIS A 4 -4.92 -2.68 2.20
CA HIS A 4 -4.06 -1.87 1.36
C HIS A 4 -3.20 -0.95 2.21
N VAL A 5 -1.90 -1.17 2.15
CA VAL A 5 -0.89 -0.32 2.76
C VAL A 5 -0.06 0.21 1.60
N PRO A 6 -0.38 1.39 1.04
CA PRO A 6 0.25 1.87 -0.18
C PRO A 6 1.65 2.45 0.09
N SER A 7 2.44 1.75 0.90
CA SER A 7 3.79 2.14 1.27
C SER A 7 4.74 2.02 0.09
N ILE A 8 5.68 2.97 -0.02
CA ILE A 8 6.73 2.94 -1.05
C ILE A 8 8.04 2.51 -0.39
N SER A 9 8.31 1.21 -0.42
CA SER A 9 9.58 0.65 0.06
C SER A 9 10.69 0.77 -0.99
N ARG A 10 11.44 1.88 -0.93
CA ARG A 10 12.66 2.15 -1.71
C ARG A 10 13.88 2.35 -0.81
N GLU A 11 15.05 2.64 -1.38
CA GLU A 11 16.17 3.13 -0.57
C GLU A 11 15.83 4.50 0.03
N GLU A 12 16.36 4.78 1.22
CA GLU A 12 16.05 6.02 1.94
C GLU A 12 16.44 7.27 1.15
N ALA A 13 17.62 7.27 0.53
CA ALA A 13 18.08 8.37 -0.33
C ALA A 13 17.11 8.64 -1.50
N GLN A 14 16.53 7.60 -2.09
CA GLN A 14 15.53 7.75 -3.14
C GLN A 14 14.25 8.36 -2.60
N ARG A 15 13.77 7.92 -1.42
CA ARG A 15 12.58 8.52 -0.79
C ARG A 15 12.80 9.98 -0.41
N MET A 16 13.99 10.33 0.07
CA MET A 16 14.35 11.71 0.39
C MET A 16 14.33 12.63 -0.84
N SER A 17 14.60 12.08 -2.03
CA SER A 17 14.51 12.83 -3.30
C SER A 17 13.08 12.94 -3.86
N MET A 18 12.08 12.32 -3.23
CA MET A 18 10.70 12.32 -3.70
C MET A 18 9.92 13.47 -3.07
N ASP A 19 9.48 14.42 -3.91
CA ASP A 19 8.60 15.50 -3.48
C ASP A 19 7.24 14.98 -3.03
N PHE A 20 6.71 15.52 -1.93
CA PHE A 20 5.40 15.13 -1.39
C PHE A 20 5.26 13.60 -1.18
N PHE A 21 6.29 12.95 -0.65
CA PHE A 21 6.37 11.49 -0.51
C PHE A 21 5.09 10.83 0.06
N ALA A 22 4.53 11.34 1.16
CA ALA A 22 3.27 10.84 1.72
C ALA A 22 2.07 10.98 0.76
N VAL A 23 2.02 12.03 -0.06
CA VAL A 23 0.99 12.18 -1.10
C VAL A 23 1.18 11.15 -2.21
N GLN A 24 2.42 10.85 -2.58
CA GLN A 24 2.73 9.79 -3.54
C GLN A 24 2.30 8.41 -3.02
N GLU A 25 2.58 8.09 -1.75
CA GLU A 25 2.04 6.87 -1.12
C GLU A 25 0.50 6.85 -1.19
N ASN A 26 -0.17 7.99 -0.97
CA ASN A 26 -1.63 8.05 -1.05
C ASN A 26 -2.22 7.99 -2.47
N SER A 27 -1.41 7.89 -3.53
CA SER A 27 -1.87 7.90 -4.93
C SER A 27 -2.66 6.64 -5.33
N GLN A 28 -2.76 5.64 -4.45
CA GLN A 28 -3.44 4.37 -4.71
C GLN A 28 -4.86 4.29 -4.14
N LEU A 29 -5.50 5.42 -3.79
CA LEU A 29 -6.88 5.47 -3.27
C LEU A 29 -7.92 4.78 -4.16
N GLY A 30 -7.67 4.65 -5.46
CA GLY A 30 -8.51 3.88 -6.39
C GLY A 30 -8.72 2.42 -5.97
N ARG A 31 -7.84 1.86 -5.13
CA ARG A 31 -7.99 0.51 -4.54
C ARG A 31 -9.25 0.35 -3.69
N LEU A 32 -9.84 1.42 -3.19
CA LEU A 32 -11.16 1.39 -2.53
C LEU A 32 -12.25 0.79 -3.42
N MET A 33 -12.10 0.85 -4.75
CA MET A 33 -13.06 0.28 -5.69
C MET A 33 -13.12 -1.25 -5.68
N TRP A 34 -12.19 -1.93 -5.02
CA TRP A 34 -12.18 -3.38 -4.91
C TRP A 34 -13.39 -3.93 -4.14
N VAL A 35 -14.04 -3.09 -3.32
CA VAL A 35 -15.36 -3.37 -2.70
C VAL A 35 -16.44 -3.70 -3.73
N GLY A 36 -16.25 -3.34 -4.99
CA GLY A 36 -17.08 -3.78 -6.12
C GLY A 36 -17.28 -5.29 -6.20
N SER A 37 -16.32 -6.09 -5.73
CA SER A 37 -16.45 -7.54 -5.66
C SER A 37 -17.23 -7.92 -4.40
N PRO A 38 -18.28 -8.76 -4.44
CA PRO A 38 -19.20 -9.00 -3.32
C PRO A 38 -18.54 -9.56 -2.05
N ASP A 39 -17.44 -10.30 -2.19
CA ASP A 39 -16.77 -10.98 -1.08
C ASP A 39 -15.54 -10.22 -0.55
N VAL A 40 -15.33 -8.98 -1.01
CA VAL A 40 -14.14 -8.19 -0.70
C VAL A 40 -14.47 -7.03 0.23
N GLU A 41 -13.96 -7.07 1.45
CA GLU A 41 -13.88 -5.89 2.31
C GLU A 41 -12.50 -5.26 2.23
N VAL A 42 -12.42 -3.94 2.29
CA VAL A 42 -11.18 -3.19 2.12
C VAL A 42 -10.83 -2.38 3.37
N VAL A 43 -9.60 -2.51 3.86
CA VAL A 43 -8.99 -1.53 4.75
C VAL A 43 -7.94 -0.78 3.96
N TYR A 44 -8.10 0.53 3.83
CA TYR A 44 -7.08 1.36 3.23
C TYR A 44 -6.41 2.20 4.31
N VAL A 45 -5.09 2.02 4.45
CA VAL A 45 -4.26 2.81 5.35
C VAL A 45 -3.80 4.05 4.58
N SER A 46 -4.34 5.22 4.91
CA SER A 46 -3.85 6.49 4.38
C SER A 46 -2.67 7.00 5.23
N PRO A 47 -1.67 7.66 4.62
CA PRO A 47 -0.54 8.19 5.36
C PRO A 47 -0.89 9.38 6.25
N PHE A 48 -2.02 10.02 6.02
CA PHE A 48 -2.55 11.14 6.82
C PHE A 48 -4.08 11.10 6.84
N PRO A 49 -4.75 11.86 7.74
CA PRO A 49 -6.20 12.00 7.75
C PRO A 49 -6.72 12.57 6.41
N LEU A 50 -7.67 11.88 5.79
CA LEU A 50 -8.30 12.35 4.54
C LEU A 50 -9.41 13.36 4.86
N SER A 51 -9.61 14.34 3.97
CA SER A 51 -10.71 15.29 4.10
C SER A 51 -12.07 14.60 3.88
N ALA A 52 -13.12 15.17 4.46
CA ALA A 52 -14.49 14.68 4.28
C ALA A 52 -14.89 14.61 2.80
N ASP A 53 -14.45 15.57 1.98
CA ASP A 53 -14.72 15.61 0.53
C ASP A 53 -14.12 14.40 -0.19
N VAL A 54 -12.89 13.99 0.16
CA VAL A 54 -12.25 12.81 -0.43
C VAL A 54 -13.03 11.54 -0.05
N VAL A 55 -13.41 11.40 1.22
CA VAL A 55 -14.22 10.27 1.69
C VAL A 55 -15.55 10.23 0.96
N GLN A 56 -16.25 11.36 0.89
CA GLN A 56 -17.54 11.50 0.23
C GLN A 56 -17.46 11.21 -1.27
N TYR A 57 -16.40 11.66 -1.94
CA TYR A 57 -16.15 11.37 -3.36
C TYR A 57 -16.13 9.86 -3.62
N TYR A 58 -15.33 9.10 -2.85
CA TYR A 58 -15.23 7.65 -3.02
C TYR A 58 -16.51 6.92 -2.58
N SER A 59 -17.19 7.36 -1.51
CA SER A 59 -18.51 6.83 -1.13
C SER A 59 -19.52 7.02 -2.28
N LYS A 60 -19.58 8.21 -2.89
CA LYS A 60 -20.50 8.50 -3.98
C LYS A 60 -20.18 7.70 -5.24
N LEU A 61 -18.89 7.55 -5.56
CA LEU A 61 -18.43 6.73 -6.69
C LEU A 61 -18.90 5.26 -6.54
N LEU A 62 -18.81 4.70 -5.33
CA LEU A 62 -19.28 3.33 -5.04
C LEU A 62 -20.81 3.22 -5.11
N GLN A 63 -21.55 4.22 -4.61
CA GLN A 63 -23.02 4.25 -4.73
C GLN A 63 -23.47 4.27 -6.19
N ILE A 64 -22.80 5.04 -7.06
CA ILE A 64 -23.10 5.08 -8.50
C ILE A 64 -22.92 3.69 -9.15
N ARG A 65 -22.02 2.86 -8.61
CA ARG A 65 -21.83 1.47 -9.05
C ARG A 65 -22.80 0.46 -8.43
N GLY A 66 -23.81 0.93 -7.68
CA GLY A 66 -24.85 0.09 -7.08
C GLY A 66 -24.54 -0.42 -5.66
N LEU A 67 -23.49 0.10 -5.01
CA LEU A 67 -23.16 -0.26 -3.62
C LEU A 67 -23.74 0.77 -2.64
N GLU A 68 -25.00 0.59 -2.23
CA GLU A 68 -25.68 1.54 -1.33
C GLU A 68 -25.06 1.62 0.07
N ARG A 69 -24.47 0.52 0.57
CA ARG A 69 -23.82 0.43 1.90
C ARG A 69 -22.30 0.22 1.80
N ALA A 70 -21.66 0.91 0.88
CA ALA A 70 -20.22 0.77 0.63
C ALA A 70 -19.36 1.03 1.89
N GLU A 71 -19.77 1.97 2.76
CA GLU A 71 -19.05 2.37 3.98
C GLU A 71 -18.96 1.27 5.06
N GLU A 72 -19.78 0.23 4.93
CA GLU A 72 -19.71 -0.96 5.78
C GLU A 72 -18.60 -1.91 5.33
N ARG A 73 -18.26 -1.85 4.03
CA ARG A 73 -17.34 -2.77 3.36
C ARG A 73 -15.96 -2.17 3.09
N PHE A 74 -15.78 -0.85 3.23
CA PHE A 74 -14.45 -0.26 3.35
C PHE A 74 -14.25 0.48 4.66
N LYS A 75 -12.99 0.52 5.13
CA LYS A 75 -12.54 1.38 6.23
C LYS A 75 -11.31 2.16 5.82
N LEU A 76 -11.35 3.46 6.09
CA LEU A 76 -10.21 4.36 5.99
C LEU A 76 -9.60 4.51 7.39
N VAL A 77 -8.32 4.20 7.50
CA VAL A 77 -7.55 4.38 8.74
C VAL A 77 -6.27 5.13 8.43
N HIS A 78 -5.75 5.86 9.40
CA HIS A 78 -4.47 6.54 9.30
C HIS A 78 -3.65 6.33 10.58
N PRO A 79 -2.32 6.28 10.50
CA PRO A 79 -1.45 6.20 11.67
C PRO A 79 -1.64 7.42 12.58
N GLU A 80 -1.82 7.23 13.89
CA GLU A 80 -2.04 8.34 14.82
C GLU A 80 -0.81 9.23 15.05
N ASN A 81 0.38 8.75 14.70
CA ASN A 81 1.65 9.46 14.86
C ASN A 81 2.24 9.95 13.52
N TYR A 82 1.42 10.06 12.47
CA TYR A 82 1.88 10.34 11.11
C TYR A 82 2.70 11.63 10.95
N ASP A 83 2.43 12.63 11.79
CA ASP A 83 3.07 13.94 11.78
C ASP A 83 4.36 14.02 12.64
N ARG A 84 4.71 12.92 13.33
CA ARG A 84 5.87 12.86 14.26
C ARG A 84 7.13 12.27 13.63
N PHE A 85 7.02 11.71 12.44
CA PHE A 85 8.13 11.04 11.76
C PHE A 85 8.69 11.90 10.63
N PRO A 86 9.95 11.65 10.21
CA PRO A 86 10.49 12.26 9.00
C PRO A 86 9.58 12.01 7.79
N SER A 87 9.43 13.03 6.93
CA SER A 87 8.50 12.99 5.79
C SER A 87 8.81 11.92 4.75
N HIS A 88 10.00 11.33 4.79
CA HIS A 88 10.47 10.27 3.91
C HIS A 88 10.40 8.87 4.53
N LEU A 89 9.87 8.73 5.75
CA LEU A 89 9.67 7.43 6.39
C LEU A 89 8.49 6.69 5.71
N PRO A 90 8.66 5.42 5.30
CA PRO A 90 7.62 4.69 4.58
C PRO A 90 6.39 4.41 5.47
N LEU A 91 5.19 4.47 4.88
CA LEU A 91 3.94 4.24 5.59
C LEU A 91 3.89 2.93 6.39
N ALA A 92 4.48 1.83 5.88
CA ALA A 92 4.54 0.57 6.60
C ALA A 92 5.30 0.72 7.95
N ALA A 93 6.41 1.47 7.97
CA ALA A 93 7.15 1.77 9.18
C ALA A 93 6.37 2.73 10.11
N VAL A 94 5.75 3.78 9.55
CA VAL A 94 4.91 4.71 10.33
C VAL A 94 3.75 3.97 11.01
N LEU A 95 3.15 2.99 10.32
CA LEU A 95 2.07 2.15 10.86
C LEU A 95 2.55 1.23 11.98
N LEU A 96 3.75 0.64 11.86
CA LEU A 96 4.37 -0.16 12.93
C LEU A 96 4.56 0.65 14.22
N TYR A 97 4.85 1.94 14.11
CA TYR A 97 4.97 2.86 15.26
C TYR A 97 3.64 3.52 15.68
N SER A 98 2.51 3.05 15.14
CA SER A 98 1.17 3.59 15.40
C SER A 98 0.25 2.51 15.98
N PRO A 99 0.40 2.17 17.28
CA PRO A 99 -0.24 1.01 17.90
C PRO A 99 -1.78 1.07 17.90
N ARG A 100 -2.41 2.25 17.92
CA ARG A 100 -3.87 2.39 17.85
C ARG A 100 -4.36 2.07 16.45
N CYS A 101 -3.72 2.61 15.41
CA CYS A 101 -4.04 2.28 14.02
C CYS A 101 -3.81 0.80 13.73
N LEU A 102 -2.66 0.25 14.16
CA LEU A 102 -2.35 -1.17 14.01
C LEU A 102 -3.41 -2.07 14.66
N LYS A 103 -3.84 -1.76 15.89
CA LYS A 103 -4.95 -2.46 16.57
C LYS A 103 -6.27 -2.33 15.81
N ARG A 104 -6.58 -1.19 15.20
CA ARG A 104 -7.79 -1.02 14.38
C ARG A 104 -7.76 -1.92 13.15
N VAL A 105 -6.63 -2.00 12.45
CA VAL A 105 -6.44 -2.91 11.31
C VAL A 105 -6.62 -4.37 11.77
N ALA A 106 -5.93 -4.78 12.83
CA ALA A 106 -6.02 -6.14 13.37
C ALA A 106 -7.44 -6.52 13.80
N ASN A 107 -8.15 -5.61 14.50
CA ASN A 107 -9.53 -5.83 14.92
C ASN A 107 -10.48 -6.00 13.73
N PHE A 108 -10.28 -5.24 12.65
CA PHE A 108 -11.11 -5.36 11.45
C PHE A 108 -10.87 -6.68 10.71
N CYS A 109 -9.64 -7.22 10.78
CA CYS A 109 -9.27 -8.48 10.14
C CYS A 109 -9.64 -9.72 10.97
N ARG A 110 -9.93 -9.57 12.26
CA ARG A 110 -10.17 -10.70 13.17
C ARG A 110 -11.30 -11.61 12.69
N GLY A 111 -11.00 -12.91 12.58
CA GLY A 111 -11.97 -13.94 12.18
C GLY A 111 -12.32 -13.93 10.69
N LYS A 112 -11.56 -13.20 9.86
CA LYS A 112 -11.74 -13.11 8.41
C LYS A 112 -10.47 -13.53 7.71
N GLU A 113 -10.60 -14.10 6.51
CA GLU A 113 -9.44 -14.30 5.62
C GLU A 113 -8.92 -12.93 5.19
N ALA A 114 -7.70 -12.59 5.60
CA ALA A 114 -7.14 -11.26 5.42
C ALA A 114 -5.69 -11.34 4.93
N PHE A 115 -5.30 -10.37 4.09
CA PHE A 115 -3.93 -10.26 3.60
C PHE A 115 -3.59 -8.80 3.28
N ILE A 116 -2.29 -8.50 3.28
CA ILE A 116 -1.75 -7.17 3.02
C ILE A 116 -1.42 -7.05 1.54
N ILE A 117 -1.80 -5.93 0.93
CA ILE A 117 -1.31 -5.53 -0.40
C ILE A 117 -0.48 -4.24 -0.25
N PRO A 118 0.84 -4.32 -0.42
CA PRO A 118 1.72 -3.16 -0.32
C PRO A 118 1.57 -2.24 -1.55
N GLY A 119 2.13 -1.04 -1.48
CA GLY A 119 2.30 -0.17 -2.65
C GLY A 119 3.48 -0.65 -3.49
N GLN A 120 4.66 -0.66 -2.88
CA GLN A 120 5.89 -1.31 -3.31
C GLN A 120 6.40 -2.14 -2.14
N VAL A 121 6.48 -3.45 -2.31
CA VAL A 121 6.85 -4.38 -1.23
C VAL A 121 8.30 -4.16 -0.77
N GLY A 122 8.50 -4.19 0.54
CA GLY A 122 9.82 -4.14 1.15
C GLY A 122 9.89 -4.74 2.56
N PRO A 123 11.03 -4.58 3.24
CA PRO A 123 11.27 -5.19 4.55
C PRO A 123 10.26 -4.76 5.63
N ASP A 124 9.81 -3.51 5.61
CA ASP A 124 8.84 -3.01 6.59
C ASP A 124 7.43 -3.59 6.36
N ASP A 125 7.08 -3.95 5.12
CA ASP A 125 5.83 -4.67 4.82
C ASP A 125 5.86 -6.09 5.40
N VAL A 126 7.01 -6.77 5.38
CA VAL A 126 7.19 -8.08 6.02
C VAL A 126 7.12 -7.97 7.55
N ARG A 127 7.73 -6.94 8.15
CA ARG A 127 7.61 -6.68 9.58
C ARG A 127 6.16 -6.40 9.99
N LEU A 128 5.46 -5.62 9.17
CA LEU A 128 4.04 -5.34 9.36
C LEU A 128 3.18 -6.61 9.26
N ALA A 129 3.48 -7.47 8.29
CA ALA A 129 2.86 -8.78 8.13
C ALA A 129 3.01 -9.64 9.39
N CYS A 130 4.22 -9.73 9.94
CA CYS A 130 4.47 -10.42 11.20
C CYS A 130 3.71 -9.78 12.37
N ALA A 131 3.64 -8.45 12.43
CA ALA A 131 2.95 -7.74 13.52
C ALA A 131 1.42 -7.91 13.49
N LEU A 132 0.83 -8.05 12.30
CA LEU A 132 -0.60 -8.24 12.11
C LEU A 132 -1.01 -9.71 12.02
N ASP A 133 -0.05 -10.64 11.92
CA ASP A 133 -0.27 -12.05 11.60
C ASP A 133 -1.07 -12.23 10.29
N LEU A 134 -0.69 -11.47 9.26
CA LEU A 134 -1.32 -11.47 7.94
C LEU A 134 -0.30 -11.76 6.83
N PRO A 135 -0.60 -12.62 5.85
CA PRO A 135 0.28 -12.80 4.70
C PRO A 135 0.33 -11.53 3.83
N VAL A 136 1.45 -11.35 3.12
CA VAL A 136 1.61 -10.30 2.11
C VAL A 136 1.36 -10.89 0.74
N LEU A 137 0.46 -10.28 -0.03
CA LEU A 137 0.30 -10.60 -1.45
C LEU A 137 1.30 -9.77 -2.27
N GLY A 138 2.47 -10.35 -2.52
CA GLY A 138 3.52 -9.74 -3.31
C GLY A 138 4.75 -10.63 -3.45
N PRO A 139 5.73 -10.25 -4.29
CA PRO A 139 7.01 -10.95 -4.36
C PRO A 139 7.83 -10.74 -3.08
N GLU A 140 8.82 -11.60 -2.88
CA GLU A 140 9.85 -11.41 -1.84
C GLU A 140 10.53 -10.04 -2.00
N PRO A 141 10.68 -9.22 -0.94
CA PRO A 141 11.32 -7.91 -1.00
C PRO A 141 12.64 -7.85 -1.76
N GLN A 142 13.51 -8.85 -1.59
CA GLN A 142 14.81 -8.89 -2.26
C GLN A 142 14.67 -9.05 -3.78
N VAL A 143 13.72 -9.89 -4.22
CA VAL A 143 13.39 -10.09 -5.63
C VAL A 143 12.77 -8.82 -6.21
N ALA A 144 11.86 -8.20 -5.46
CA ALA A 144 11.19 -6.95 -5.85
C ALA A 144 12.17 -5.78 -5.99
N ALA A 145 13.14 -5.66 -5.08
CA ALA A 145 14.15 -4.61 -5.11
C ALA A 145 15.04 -4.70 -6.35
N VAL A 146 15.46 -5.92 -6.72
CA VAL A 146 16.29 -6.15 -7.91
C VAL A 146 15.46 -5.94 -9.18
N TYR A 147 14.38 -6.69 -9.35
CA TYR A 147 13.66 -6.78 -10.63
C TYR A 147 12.56 -5.72 -10.81
N GLY A 148 12.24 -4.95 -9.77
CA GLY A 148 11.42 -3.74 -9.88
C GLY A 148 12.18 -2.54 -10.44
N SER A 149 13.51 -2.61 -10.52
CA SER A 149 14.34 -1.56 -11.12
C SER A 149 14.39 -1.67 -12.66
N LYS A 150 14.67 -0.56 -13.34
CA LYS A 150 14.85 -0.54 -14.81
C LYS A 150 16.01 -1.45 -15.24
N SER A 151 17.12 -1.43 -14.50
CA SER A 151 18.30 -2.27 -14.78
C SER A 151 18.01 -3.74 -14.55
N GLY A 152 17.30 -4.09 -13.46
CA GLY A 152 16.85 -5.46 -13.20
C GLY A 152 15.91 -6.01 -14.27
N ALA A 153 14.95 -5.19 -14.74
CA ALA A 153 14.06 -5.57 -15.83
C ALA A 153 14.83 -5.85 -17.14
N LYS A 154 15.86 -5.04 -17.47
CA LYS A 154 16.73 -5.30 -18.64
C LYS A 154 17.49 -6.62 -18.52
N ARG A 155 17.94 -7.00 -17.32
CA ARG A 155 18.57 -8.31 -17.08
C ARG A 155 17.60 -9.46 -17.37
N ILE A 156 16.33 -9.35 -16.96
CA ILE A 156 15.30 -10.34 -17.29
C ILE A 156 15.10 -10.44 -18.81
N PHE A 157 14.98 -9.31 -19.50
CA PHE A 157 14.79 -9.31 -20.95
C PHE A 157 15.98 -9.92 -21.70
N ALA A 158 17.20 -9.62 -21.27
CA ALA A 158 18.40 -10.23 -21.84
C ALA A 158 18.43 -11.75 -21.64
N MET A 159 18.08 -12.25 -20.44
CA MET A 159 18.01 -13.68 -20.15
C MET A 159 16.89 -14.40 -20.92
N ALA A 160 15.79 -13.70 -21.21
CA ALA A 160 14.65 -14.23 -21.94
C ALA A 160 14.76 -14.03 -23.47
N GLU A 161 15.89 -13.53 -23.96
CA GLU A 161 16.13 -13.22 -25.38
C GLU A 161 15.06 -12.28 -25.99
N VAL A 162 14.52 -11.37 -25.17
CA VAL A 162 13.55 -10.36 -25.58
C VAL A 162 14.29 -9.13 -26.11
N ASN A 163 13.92 -8.69 -27.31
CA ASN A 163 14.48 -7.47 -27.91
C ASN A 163 14.21 -6.24 -27.03
N THR A 164 15.27 -5.49 -26.68
CA THR A 164 15.18 -4.22 -25.95
C THR A 164 15.86 -3.09 -26.74
N PRO A 165 15.37 -1.84 -26.64
CA PRO A 165 16.06 -0.70 -27.24
C PRO A 165 17.53 -0.59 -26.78
N PRO A 166 18.44 -0.12 -27.65
CA PRO A 166 19.85 0.03 -27.29
C PRO A 166 20.01 1.01 -26.11
N GLY A 167 20.88 0.66 -25.16
CA GLY A 167 21.24 1.52 -24.03
C GLY A 167 21.96 0.75 -22.93
N ALA A 168 22.66 1.47 -22.06
CA ALA A 168 23.41 0.87 -20.95
C ALA A 168 22.51 0.54 -19.74
N TYR A 169 22.98 -0.36 -18.89
CA TYR A 169 22.46 -0.67 -17.56
C TYR A 169 23.58 -1.21 -16.68
N ASP A 170 23.48 -0.95 -15.37
CA ASP A 170 24.35 -1.43 -14.30
C ASP A 170 23.84 -2.75 -13.71
#